data_AF-A0A2T0VAM6-F1
#
_entry.id   AF-A0A2T0VAM6-F1
#
_cell.length_a   1.000
_cell.length_b   1.000
_cell.length_c   1.000
_cell.angle_alpha   90.00
_cell.angle_beta   90.00
_cell.angle_gamma   90.00
#
_symmetry.space_group_name_H-M   'P 1'
#
loop_
_entity.id
_entity.type
_entity.pdbx_description
1 polymer ?
#
loop_
_entity_poly.entity_id
_entity_poly.type
_entity_poly.pdbx_seq_one_letter_code
_entity_poly.pdbx_strand_id
1 'polypeptide(L)'
;MAIMSQIRIKDAAVYLGVSDDTVRRWIDNGLLDAGQDDSGRTVLDGLALAHLARKNAVLPVDPSEIGRSARNRFVGLVTEITMDKVMAQVELQCGPHRVVSLMSSEAVRELGLELGSVAIAVVKATTVIVETPGRS
;
A
#
# COMPACT_ATOMS: atom_id res chain seq x y z
N MET A 1 -3.78 -22.15 2.99
CA MET A 1 -4.57 -21.60 1.86
C MET A 1 -4.67 -20.11 2.15
N ALA A 2 -3.91 -19.27 1.44
CA ALA A 2 -3.85 -17.83 1.73
C ALA A 2 -5.23 -17.23 1.44
N ILE A 3 -5.75 -16.43 2.38
CA ILE A 3 -6.98 -15.68 2.18
C ILE A 3 -6.62 -14.57 1.17
N MET A 4 -6.87 -14.83 -0.12
CA MET A 4 -6.63 -13.84 -1.17
C MET A 4 -7.56 -12.65 -0.93
N SER A 5 -6.97 -11.50 -0.61
CA SER A 5 -7.72 -10.26 -0.41
C SER A 5 -8.26 -9.78 -1.75
N GLN A 6 -9.58 -9.88 -1.94
CA GLN A 6 -10.25 -9.45 -3.16
C GLN A 6 -10.56 -7.96 -3.12
N ILE A 7 -9.92 -7.19 -4.01
CA ILE A 7 -10.07 -5.73 -4.09
C ILE A 7 -10.92 -5.38 -5.30
N ARG A 8 -11.99 -4.60 -5.12
CA ARG A 8 -12.82 -4.15 -6.25
C ARG A 8 -12.08 -3.13 -7.10
N ILE A 9 -12.42 -3.06 -8.39
CA ILE A 9 -11.82 -2.09 -9.34
C ILE A 9 -11.84 -0.66 -8.79
N LYS A 10 -12.97 -0.22 -8.23
CA LYS A 10 -13.09 1.14 -7.65
C LYS A 10 -12.08 1.39 -6.52
N ASP A 11 -11.87 0.39 -5.66
CA ASP A 11 -11.02 0.51 -4.49
C ASP A 11 -9.55 0.40 -4.93
N ALA A 12 -9.27 -0.45 -5.93
CA ALA A 12 -7.98 -0.54 -6.59
C ALA A 12 -7.59 0.77 -7.29
N ALA A 13 -8.53 1.43 -7.98
CA ALA A 13 -8.30 2.72 -8.62
C ALA A 13 -7.93 3.80 -7.59
N VAL A 14 -8.66 3.83 -6.48
CA VAL A 14 -8.34 4.68 -5.31
C VAL A 14 -6.96 4.34 -4.75
N TYR A 15 -6.64 3.07 -4.52
CA TYR A 15 -5.34 2.64 -3.96
C TYR A 15 -4.16 2.80 -4.93
N LEU A 16 -4.42 2.89 -6.22
CA LEU A 16 -3.39 3.10 -7.22
C LEU A 16 -3.34 4.56 -7.68
N GLY A 17 -4.23 5.44 -7.23
CA GLY A 17 -4.22 6.85 -7.65
C GLY A 17 -4.45 7.03 -9.15
N VAL A 18 -5.17 6.11 -9.77
CA VAL A 18 -5.54 6.12 -11.19
C VAL A 18 -7.06 6.06 -11.35
N SER A 19 -7.57 6.27 -12.55
CA SER A 19 -9.01 6.08 -12.83
C SER A 19 -9.39 4.60 -12.94
N ASP A 20 -10.65 4.28 -12.65
CA ASP A 20 -11.22 2.94 -12.89
C ASP A 20 -10.94 2.43 -14.31
N ASP A 21 -10.99 3.31 -15.31
CA ASP A 21 -10.71 2.96 -16.71
C ASP A 21 -9.25 2.60 -16.95
N THR A 22 -8.32 3.19 -16.19
CA THR A 22 -6.90 2.80 -16.24
C THR A 22 -6.71 1.39 -15.68
N VAL A 23 -7.41 1.06 -14.59
CA VAL A 23 -7.40 -0.30 -14.02
C VAL A 23 -8.00 -1.30 -14.99
N ARG A 24 -9.16 -0.99 -15.61
CA ARG A 24 -9.76 -1.83 -16.66
C ARG A 24 -8.82 -2.06 -17.82
N ARG A 25 -8.16 -1.01 -18.31
CA ARG A 25 -7.17 -1.10 -19.38
C ARG A 25 -5.98 -1.99 -19.00
N TRP A 26 -5.57 -2.02 -17.73
CA TRP A 26 -4.51 -2.94 -17.29
C TRP A 26 -4.97 -4.40 -17.25
N ILE A 27 -6.24 -4.65 -16.92
CA ILE A 27 -6.84 -5.98 -17.04
C ILE A 27 -6.87 -6.42 -18.50
N ASP A 28 -7.37 -5.57 -19.39
CA ASP A 28 -7.49 -5.86 -20.83
C ASP A 28 -6.14 -6.12 -21.50
N ASN A 29 -5.07 -5.47 -21.02
CA ASN A 29 -3.70 -5.67 -21.51
C ASN A 29 -2.95 -6.81 -20.79
N GLY A 30 -3.60 -7.56 -19.91
CA GLY A 30 -3.01 -8.68 -19.17
C GLY A 30 -1.98 -8.29 -18.11
N LEU A 31 -1.98 -7.03 -17.66
CA LEU A 31 -1.14 -6.57 -16.55
C LEU A 31 -1.72 -6.93 -15.17
N LEU A 32 -3.03 -7.15 -15.08
CA LEU A 32 -3.73 -7.54 -13.86
C LEU A 32 -4.75 -8.64 -14.18
N ASP A 33 -4.73 -9.73 -13.42
CA ASP A 33 -5.76 -10.74 -13.49
C ASP A 33 -6.99 -10.32 -12.67
N ALA A 34 -8.17 -10.47 -13.27
CA ALA A 34 -9.43 -10.15 -12.65
C ALA A 34 -10.29 -11.42 -12.47
N GLY A 35 -10.83 -11.58 -11.26
CA GLY A 35 -11.82 -12.60 -10.92
C GLY A 35 -13.19 -11.98 -10.68
N GLN A 36 -14.13 -12.82 -10.25
CA GLN A 36 -15.41 -12.36 -9.70
C GLN A 36 -15.53 -12.76 -8.23
N ASP A 37 -16.11 -11.87 -7.41
CA ASP A 37 -16.52 -12.19 -6.05
C ASP A 37 -17.80 -13.05 -6.04
N ASP A 38 -18.18 -13.56 -4.88
CA ASP A 38 -19.41 -14.37 -4.69
C ASP A 38 -20.71 -13.60 -5.06
N SER A 39 -20.61 -12.29 -5.29
CA SER A 39 -21.69 -11.41 -5.72
C SER A 39 -21.61 -11.02 -7.21
N GLY A 40 -20.71 -11.63 -7.99
CA GLY A 40 -20.53 -11.41 -9.42
C GLY A 40 -19.82 -10.11 -9.79
N ARG A 41 -19.15 -9.45 -8.84
CA ARG A 41 -18.43 -8.18 -9.07
C ARG A 41 -16.99 -8.46 -9.45
N THR A 42 -16.47 -7.69 -10.41
CA THR A 42 -15.06 -7.80 -10.79
C THR A 42 -14.16 -7.37 -9.64
N VAL A 43 -13.28 -8.28 -9.25
CA VAL A 43 -12.32 -8.12 -8.16
C VAL A 43 -10.93 -8.53 -8.64
N LEU A 44 -9.94 -7.91 -8.04
CA LEU A 44 -8.53 -8.09 -8.32
C LEU A 44 -7.85 -8.73 -7.13
N ASP A 45 -6.80 -9.50 -7.39
CA ASP A 45 -5.92 -9.98 -6.34
C ASP A 45 -5.12 -8.81 -5.75
N GLY A 46 -5.27 -8.59 -4.44
CA GLY A 46 -4.54 -7.56 -3.70
C GLY A 46 -3.01 -7.71 -3.80
N LEU A 47 -2.49 -8.94 -3.92
CA LEU A 47 -1.05 -9.18 -4.06
C LEU A 47 -0.53 -8.76 -5.44
N ALA A 48 -1.26 -9.10 -6.51
CA ALA A 48 -0.94 -8.65 -7.87
C ALA A 48 -0.99 -7.12 -7.98
N LEU A 49 -1.98 -6.50 -7.33
CA LEU A 49 -2.09 -5.05 -7.21
C LEU A 49 -0.88 -4.41 -6.51
N ALA A 50 -0.41 -5.00 -5.41
CA ALA A 50 0.76 -4.52 -4.68
C ALA A 50 2.05 -4.60 -5.52
N HIS A 51 2.24 -5.69 -6.26
CA HIS A 51 3.36 -5.81 -7.20
C HIS A 51 3.32 -4.78 -8.32
N LEU A 52 2.13 -4.50 -8.86
CA LEU A 52 1.95 -3.49 -9.89
C LEU A 52 2.21 -2.07 -9.36
N ALA A 53 1.71 -1.75 -8.16
CA ALA A 53 1.95 -0.47 -7.50
C ALA A 53 3.44 -0.20 -7.30
N ARG A 54 4.22 -1.22 -6.88
CA ARG A 54 5.68 -1.14 -6.75
C ARG A 54 6.38 -0.87 -8.08
N LYS A 55 5.92 -1.48 -9.18
CA LYS A 55 6.50 -1.30 -10.51
C LYS A 55 6.20 0.09 -11.10
N ASN A 56 5.03 0.65 -10.80
CA ASN A 56 4.54 1.88 -11.41
C ASN A 56 4.61 3.13 -10.51
N ALA A 57 4.99 2.99 -9.23
CA ALA A 57 5.21 4.11 -8.30
C ALA A 57 3.97 5.03 -8.10
N VAL A 58 2.75 4.47 -8.09
CA VAL A 58 1.50 5.25 -8.03
C VAL A 58 0.82 5.22 -6.66
N LEU A 59 0.32 6.38 -6.20
CA LEU A 59 -0.14 6.66 -4.83
C LEU A 59 -1.54 6.11 -4.52
N PRO A 60 -1.74 5.42 -3.38
CA PRO A 60 -3.08 5.27 -2.80
C PRO A 60 -3.65 6.61 -2.32
N VAL A 61 -4.87 6.94 -2.73
CA VAL A 61 -5.67 7.99 -2.11
C VAL A 61 -6.22 7.47 -0.77
N ASP A 62 -6.04 8.26 0.28
CA ASP A 62 -6.42 7.93 1.66
C ASP A 62 -7.95 7.77 1.82
N PRO A 63 -8.45 6.59 2.22
CA PRO A 63 -9.88 6.34 2.39
C PRO A 63 -10.45 6.78 3.75
N SER A 64 -9.67 7.43 4.63
CA SER A 64 -10.11 7.75 6.01
C SER A 64 -10.55 9.21 6.22
N GLU A 65 -11.84 9.43 6.50
CA GLU A 65 -12.41 10.73 6.94
C GLU A 65 -12.19 10.99 8.45
N ILE A 66 -10.93 11.06 8.93
CA ILE A 66 -10.64 11.37 10.35
C ILE A 66 -9.61 12.50 10.43
N GLY A 67 -10.01 13.68 10.90
CA GLY A 67 -9.14 14.85 11.05
C GLY A 67 -8.15 14.71 12.22
N ARG A 68 -6.84 14.55 11.95
CA ARG A 68 -5.79 14.44 12.98
C ARG A 68 -4.42 15.01 12.55
N SER A 69 -3.63 15.48 13.52
CA SER A 69 -2.52 16.45 13.39
C SER A 69 -1.22 16.00 12.73
N ALA A 70 -1.06 14.71 12.39
CA ALA A 70 0.14 14.23 11.71
C ALA A 70 0.05 14.53 10.21
N ARG A 71 0.82 15.51 9.73
CA ARG A 71 0.80 15.96 8.33
C ARG A 71 1.51 15.02 7.35
N ASN A 72 2.42 14.17 7.84
CA ASN A 72 3.19 13.23 7.01
C ASN A 72 2.65 11.82 7.21
N ARG A 73 1.53 11.52 6.53
CA ARG A 73 0.94 10.19 6.45
C ARG A 73 1.19 9.63 5.06
N PHE A 74 1.71 8.42 5.02
CA PHE A 74 1.99 7.71 3.78
C PHE A 74 1.10 6.48 3.75
N VAL A 75 0.00 6.57 3.00
CA VAL A 75 -0.87 5.42 2.73
C VAL A 75 -0.15 4.54 1.72
N GLY A 76 -0.04 3.25 2.01
CA GLY A 76 0.71 2.33 1.19
C GLY A 76 0.28 0.88 1.34
N LEU A 77 0.79 0.05 0.46
CA LEU A 77 0.67 -1.40 0.54
C LEU A 77 1.92 -1.97 1.19
N VAL A 78 1.73 -2.92 2.12
CA VAL A 78 2.85 -3.64 2.72
C VAL A 78 3.47 -4.54 1.65
N THR A 79 4.76 -4.35 1.39
CA THR A 79 5.50 -5.06 0.33
C THR A 79 6.52 -6.05 0.87
N GLU A 80 6.97 -5.86 2.10
CA GLU A 80 7.88 -6.79 2.78
C GLU A 80 7.66 -6.75 4.30
N ILE A 81 7.75 -7.91 4.94
CA ILE A 81 7.82 -8.04 6.40
C ILE A 81 8.96 -8.99 6.73
N THR A 82 9.99 -8.49 7.38
CA THR A 82 11.09 -9.29 7.95
C THR A 82 10.99 -9.21 9.47
N MET A 83 10.79 -10.33 10.14
CA MET A 83 10.46 -10.36 11.56
C MET A 83 11.27 -11.42 12.31
N ASP A 84 11.82 -11.05 13.47
CA ASP A 84 12.39 -11.97 14.45
C ASP A 84 11.44 -12.13 15.67
N LYS A 85 11.96 -12.61 16.81
CA LYS A 85 11.14 -12.81 18.02
C LYS A 85 10.69 -11.51 18.69
N VAL A 86 11.39 -10.41 18.48
CA VAL A 86 11.23 -9.14 19.22
C VAL A 86 10.95 -7.99 18.28
N MET A 87 11.66 -7.90 17.16
CA MET A 87 11.63 -6.80 16.20
C MET A 87 11.17 -7.26 14.82
N ALA A 88 10.55 -6.32 14.11
CA ALA A 88 10.15 -6.46 12.74
C ALA A 88 10.51 -5.22 11.93
N GLN A 89 10.92 -5.45 10.69
CA GLN A 89 11.01 -4.47 9.63
C GLN A 89 9.81 -4.66 8.71
N VAL A 90 9.05 -3.59 8.50
CA VAL A 90 7.91 -3.54 7.59
C VAL A 90 8.18 -2.50 6.51
N GLU A 91 8.05 -2.91 5.26
CA GLU A 91 8.18 -2.04 4.09
C GLU A 91 6.81 -1.72 3.51
N LEU A 92 6.54 -0.44 3.30
CA LEU A 92 5.36 0.06 2.62
C LEU A 92 5.76 0.74 1.31
N GLN A 93 5.05 0.42 0.24
CA GLN A 93 5.06 1.21 -0.99
C GLN A 93 3.94 2.25 -0.91
N CYS A 94 4.32 3.53 -0.80
CA CYS A 94 3.42 4.66 -0.67
C CYS A 94 3.60 5.59 -1.87
N GLY A 95 2.98 5.23 -3.00
CA GLY A 95 3.19 5.96 -4.26
C GLY A 95 4.61 5.86 -4.78
N PRO A 96 5.31 6.98 -5.07
CA PRO A 96 6.71 6.95 -5.48
C PRO A 96 7.68 6.72 -4.33
N HIS A 97 7.19 6.67 -3.09
CA HIS A 97 8.03 6.57 -1.91
C HIS A 97 7.99 5.17 -1.32
N ARG A 98 9.16 4.61 -1.06
CA ARG A 98 9.35 3.42 -0.23
C ARG A 98 9.55 3.87 1.22
N VAL A 99 8.69 3.43 2.12
CA VAL A 99 8.76 3.74 3.56
C VAL A 99 9.09 2.47 4.33
N VAL A 100 10.12 2.52 5.17
CA VAL A 100 10.51 1.40 6.03
C VAL A 100 10.27 1.78 7.48
N SER A 101 9.56 0.91 8.20
CA SER A 101 9.32 1.03 9.63
C SER A 101 9.99 -0.11 10.38
N LEU A 102 10.64 0.21 11.49
CA LEU A 102 11.07 -0.75 12.49
C LEU A 102 10.09 -0.68 13.66
N MET A 103 9.49 -1.82 13.99
CA MET A 103 8.52 -1.95 15.07
C MET A 103 8.66 -3.29 15.78
N SER A 104 7.95 -3.52 16.89
CA SER A 104 7.99 -4.82 17.54
C SER A 104 7.27 -5.89 16.72
N SER A 105 7.73 -7.14 16.82
CA SER A 105 7.06 -8.30 16.22
C SER A 105 5.63 -8.47 16.73
N GLU A 106 5.37 -8.07 17.98
CA GLU A 106 4.02 -8.05 18.57
C GLU A 106 3.11 -7.05 17.85
N ALA A 107 3.59 -5.82 17.60
CA ALA A 107 2.80 -4.80 16.93
C ALA A 107 2.41 -5.20 15.49
N VAL A 108 3.28 -5.91 14.77
CA VAL A 108 2.93 -6.47 13.44
C VAL A 108 1.75 -7.44 13.54
N ARG A 109 1.74 -8.31 14.57
CA ARG A 109 0.68 -9.30 14.78
C ARG A 109 -0.61 -8.65 15.26
N GLU A 110 -0.54 -7.72 16.20
CA GLU A 110 -1.69 -7.00 16.74
C GLU A 110 -2.40 -6.17 15.67
N LEU A 111 -1.62 -5.55 14.78
CA LEU A 111 -2.15 -4.76 13.67
C LEU A 111 -2.59 -5.64 12.48
N GLY A 112 -2.34 -6.95 12.51
CA GLY A 112 -2.68 -7.87 11.42
C GLY A 112 -1.98 -7.49 10.11
N LEU A 113 -0.73 -7.01 10.17
CA LEU A 113 0.00 -6.62 8.98
C LEU A 113 0.39 -7.86 8.18
N GLU A 114 -0.07 -7.88 6.94
CA GLU A 114 0.22 -8.94 5.97
C GLU A 114 0.75 -8.32 4.68
N LEU A 115 1.51 -9.11 3.90
CA LEU A 115 1.92 -8.68 2.56
C LEU A 115 0.67 -8.37 1.71
N GLY A 116 0.66 -7.20 1.07
CA GLY A 116 -0.48 -6.70 0.30
C GLY A 116 -1.56 -5.99 1.12
N SER A 117 -1.49 -6.00 2.45
CA SER A 117 -2.41 -5.23 3.29
C SER A 117 -2.19 -3.72 3.15
N VAL A 118 -3.28 -2.94 3.27
CA VAL A 118 -3.21 -1.47 3.30
C VAL A 118 -2.79 -1.04 4.70
N ALA A 119 -1.73 -0.23 4.77
CA ALA A 119 -1.24 0.35 6.01
C ALA A 119 -0.91 1.82 5.81
N ILE A 120 -0.91 2.57 6.92
CA ILE A 120 -0.64 4.00 6.91
C ILE A 120 0.56 4.25 7.80
N ALA A 121 1.69 4.57 7.18
CA ALA A 121 2.87 4.99 7.92
C ALA A 121 2.67 6.43 8.40
N VAL A 122 2.69 6.61 9.72
CA VAL A 122 2.56 7.92 10.37
C VAL A 122 3.92 8.34 10.90
N VAL A 123 4.50 9.38 10.31
CA VAL A 123 5.78 9.92 10.77
C VAL A 123 5.52 11.04 11.75
N LYS A 124 5.93 10.86 13.01
CA LYS A 124 5.84 11.93 14.02
C LYS A 124 6.83 13.03 13.66
N ALA A 125 6.31 14.20 13.27
CA ALA A 125 7.09 15.34 12.79
C ALA A 125 7.79 16.11 13.93
N THR A 126 8.61 15.42 14.73
CA THR A 126 9.50 16.09 15.71
C THR A 126 10.87 16.42 15.11
N THR A 127 11.19 15.92 13.91
CA THR A 127 12.47 16.18 13.24
C THR A 127 12.25 16.24 11.72
N VAL A 128 12.53 17.40 11.12
CA VAL A 128 12.49 17.62 9.67
C VAL A 128 13.91 17.98 9.25
N ILE A 129 14.48 17.23 8.31
CA ILE A 129 15.77 17.54 7.69
C ILE A 129 15.45 18.13 6.31
N VAL A 130 15.94 19.34 6.05
CA VAL A 130 15.79 20.03 4.76
C VAL A 130 17.16 20.07 4.12
N GLU A 131 17.30 19.46 2.95
CA GLU A 131 18.52 19.47 2.16
C GLU A 131 18.26 20.20 0.83
N THR A 132 19.28 20.90 0.34
CA THR A 132 19.28 21.49 -1.01
C THR A 132 20.40 20.85 -1.82
N PRO A 133 20.22 20.64 -3.13
CA PRO A 133 21.29 20.08 -3.97
C PRO A 133 22.58 20.88 -3.82
N GLY A 134 23.70 20.19 -3.54
CA GLY A 134 25.02 20.82 -3.59
C GLY A 134 25.27 21.32 -5.01
N ARG A 135 25.55 22.62 -5.17
CA ARG A 135 26.05 23.13 -6.44
C ARG A 135 27.44 22.50 -6.66
N SER A 136 27.57 21.69 -7.72
CA SER A 136 28.86 21.20 -8.22
C SER A 136 29.73 22.36 -8.68
#